data_AF-A0A8T4KXE7-F1
#
_entry.id   AF-A0A8T4KXE7-F1
#
_cell.length_a   1.000
_cell.length_b   1.000
_cell.length_c   1.000
_cell.angle_alpha   90.00
_cell.angle_beta   90.00
_cell.angle_gamma   90.00
#
_symmetry.space_group_name_H-M   'P 1'
#
loop_
_entity.id
_entity.type
_entity.pdbx_description
1 polymer ?
#
loop_
_entity_poly.entity_id
_entity_poly.type
_entity_poly.pdbx_seq_one_letter_code
_entity_poly.pdbx_strand_id
1 'polypeptide(L)'
;MKKLLPKAAALLKKHGSRIVLPVDVASKPNGGRRELKLKDLPVEEAILDIGVGTTELFKKKVRASKLVVFNGPLGVYEQKSFEIGTKKLLETIAFSRCFSLVGGGDTERALFQIGLLPQDFTHVSIAGKALLEYLAGKKLPGLAALENGV
;
A
#
# COMPACT_ATOMS: atom_id res chain seq x y z
N MET A 1 0.57 17.61 9.00
CA MET A 1 0.54 16.32 9.73
C MET A 1 -0.24 16.37 11.06
N LYS A 2 0.01 17.32 11.99
CA LYS A 2 -0.62 17.34 13.33
C LYS A 2 -2.16 17.25 13.35
N LYS A 3 -2.85 17.76 12.32
CA LYS A 3 -4.33 17.71 12.20
C LYS A 3 -4.91 16.29 12.00
N LEU A 4 -4.12 15.33 11.54
CA LEU A 4 -4.59 13.96 11.25
C LEU A 4 -4.34 12.98 12.40
N LEU A 5 -3.41 13.29 13.32
CA LEU A 5 -3.07 12.43 14.45
C LEU A 5 -4.30 12.06 15.30
N PRO A 6 -5.20 12.99 15.68
CA PRO A 6 -6.39 12.63 16.45
C PRO A 6 -7.30 11.65 15.72
N LYS A 7 -7.46 11.81 14.40
CA LYS A 7 -8.28 10.91 13.57
C LYS A 7 -7.65 9.52 13.46
N ALA A 8 -6.33 9.45 13.25
CA ALA A 8 -5.61 8.18 13.19
C ALA A 8 -5.68 7.42 14.53
N ALA A 9 -5.51 8.11 15.65
CA ALA A 9 -5.62 7.53 16.98
C ALA A 9 -7.05 6.99 17.25
N ALA A 10 -8.08 7.73 16.83
CA ALA A 10 -9.46 7.28 16.94
C ALA A 10 -9.75 6.00 16.11
N LEU A 11 -9.21 5.92 14.89
CA LEU A 11 -9.33 4.72 14.06
C LEU A 11 -8.62 3.51 14.67
N LEU A 12 -7.42 3.68 15.20
CA LEU A 12 -6.69 2.62 15.89
C LEU A 12 -7.43 2.16 17.15
N LYS A 13 -7.98 3.09 17.93
CA LYS A 13 -8.78 2.75 19.11
C LYS A 13 -10.02 1.92 18.75
N LYS A 14 -10.69 2.25 17.64
CA LYS A 14 -11.95 1.60 17.21
C LYS A 14 -11.72 0.28 16.46
N HIS A 15 -10.64 0.18 15.68
CA HIS A 15 -10.41 -0.90 14.71
C HIS A 15 -9.01 -1.54 14.81
N GLY A 16 -8.30 -1.35 15.91
CA GLY A 16 -6.89 -1.77 16.07
C GLY A 16 -6.63 -3.25 15.82
N SER A 17 -7.59 -4.14 16.08
CA SER A 17 -7.46 -5.57 15.76
C SER A 17 -7.43 -5.89 14.26
N ARG A 18 -7.90 -4.96 13.41
CA ARG A 18 -7.92 -5.08 11.94
C ARG A 18 -6.85 -4.24 11.25
N ILE A 19 -6.29 -3.25 11.94
CA ILE A 19 -5.26 -2.36 11.40
C ILE A 19 -3.89 -2.94 11.75
N VAL A 20 -3.15 -3.37 10.73
CA VAL A 20 -1.78 -3.87 10.89
C VAL A 20 -0.81 -2.79 10.45
N LEU A 21 0.09 -2.38 11.35
CA LEU A 21 1.13 -1.39 11.09
C LEU A 21 2.48 -2.08 10.84
N PRO A 22 3.45 -1.38 10.22
CA PRO A 22 4.83 -1.85 10.15
C PRO A 22 5.40 -2.18 11.53
N VAL A 23 6.25 -3.20 11.61
CA VAL A 23 7.01 -3.62 12.81
C VAL A 23 8.49 -3.27 12.73
N ASP A 24 8.94 -2.89 11.54
CA ASP A 24 10.29 -2.43 11.20
C ASP A 24 10.23 -1.59 9.92
N VAL A 25 11.25 -0.76 9.72
CA VAL A 25 11.33 0.22 8.63
C VAL A 25 12.75 0.32 8.09
N ALA A 26 12.91 0.89 6.91
CA ALA A 26 14.21 1.14 6.32
C ALA A 26 14.47 2.64 6.09
N SER A 27 15.70 3.05 6.38
CA SER A 27 16.20 4.42 6.25
C SER A 27 17.49 4.45 5.40
N LYS A 28 18.02 5.64 5.12
CA LYS A 28 19.25 5.84 4.34
C LYS A 28 20.35 6.64 5.06
N PRO A 29 20.91 6.16 6.18
CA PRO A 29 22.07 6.80 6.80
C PRO A 29 23.27 6.77 5.85
N ASN A 30 23.89 7.93 5.62
CA ASN A 30 25.15 8.06 4.88
C ASN A 30 25.14 7.38 3.50
N GLY A 31 23.98 7.34 2.83
CA GLY A 31 23.83 6.77 1.48
C GLY A 31 23.51 5.28 1.40
N GLY A 32 23.61 4.51 2.48
CA GLY A 32 23.30 3.07 2.52
C GLY A 32 21.94 2.75 3.14
N ARG A 33 21.25 1.69 2.67
CA ARG A 33 20.00 1.21 3.30
C ARG A 33 20.31 0.62 4.68
N ARG A 34 19.59 1.05 5.71
CA ARG A 34 19.63 0.48 7.07
C ARG A 34 18.22 0.12 7.53
N GLU A 35 18.05 -1.13 7.94
CA GLU A 35 16.84 -1.62 8.61
C GLU A 35 16.83 -1.15 10.08
N LEU A 36 15.68 -0.74 10.57
CA LEU A 36 15.47 -0.20 11.92
C LEU A 36 14.24 -0.85 12.54
N LYS A 37 14.35 -1.25 13.81
CA LYS A 37 13.16 -1.64 14.59
C LYS A 37 12.45 -0.38 15.07
N LEU A 38 11.14 -0.47 15.30
CA LEU A 38 10.39 0.70 15.79
C LEU A 38 10.91 1.28 17.11
N LYS A 39 11.50 0.42 17.96
CA LYS A 39 12.09 0.84 19.25
C LYS A 39 13.35 1.70 19.08
N ASP A 40 13.94 1.72 17.89
CA ASP A 40 15.16 2.48 17.57
C ASP A 40 14.79 3.89 17.02
N LEU A 41 13.49 4.21 16.93
CA LEU A 41 12.99 5.52 16.51
C LEU A 41 12.82 6.47 17.71
N PRO A 42 12.91 7.80 17.52
CA PRO A 42 13.12 8.49 16.24
C PRO A 42 14.58 8.47 15.79
N VAL A 43 14.78 8.60 14.48
CA VAL A 43 16.09 8.82 13.86
C VAL A 43 16.05 10.11 13.03
N GLU A 44 17.21 10.72 12.79
CA GLU A 44 17.32 11.95 11.99
C GLU A 44 17.07 11.69 10.49
N GLU A 45 17.33 10.47 10.02
CA GLU A 45 17.17 10.13 8.61
C GLU A 45 15.71 9.87 8.22
N ALA A 46 15.37 10.17 6.97
CA ALA A 46 14.05 9.84 6.45
C ALA A 46 13.83 8.32 6.39
N ILE A 47 12.63 7.89 6.79
CA ILE A 47 12.13 6.55 6.54
C ILE A 47 11.65 6.47 5.09
N LEU A 48 12.20 5.54 4.33
CA LEU A 48 12.02 5.46 2.89
C LEU A 48 11.34 4.18 2.40
N ASP A 49 11.26 3.13 3.23
CA ASP A 49 10.56 1.88 2.90
C ASP A 49 10.17 1.15 4.20
N ILE A 50 9.32 0.14 4.09
CA ILE A 50 9.09 -0.81 5.18
C ILE A 50 10.28 -1.77 5.32
N GLY A 51 10.40 -2.37 6.50
CA GLY A 51 11.44 -3.35 6.74
C GLY A 51 11.08 -4.77 6.33
N VAL A 52 12.05 -5.67 6.46
CA VAL A 52 11.91 -7.08 6.06
C VAL A 52 10.86 -7.81 6.89
N GLY A 53 10.80 -7.57 8.20
CA GLY A 53 9.81 -8.17 9.10
C GLY A 53 8.38 -7.78 8.75
N THR A 54 8.17 -6.51 8.42
CA THR A 54 6.89 -5.96 7.94
C THR A 54 6.51 -6.57 6.61
N THR A 55 7.49 -6.70 5.70
CA THR A 55 7.26 -7.32 4.39
C THR A 55 6.75 -8.75 4.55
N GLU A 56 7.41 -9.58 5.37
CA GLU A 56 6.95 -10.96 5.60
C GLU A 56 5.60 -11.04 6.32
N LEU A 57 5.35 -10.13 7.27
CA LEU A 57 4.05 -10.02 7.94
C LEU A 57 2.93 -9.74 6.94
N PHE A 58 3.11 -8.77 6.04
CA PHE A 58 2.10 -8.41 5.05
C PHE A 58 1.91 -9.52 4.02
N LYS A 59 2.99 -10.16 3.56
CA LYS A 59 2.92 -11.33 2.66
C LYS A 59 2.09 -12.45 3.27
N LYS A 60 2.26 -12.74 4.56
CA LYS A 60 1.44 -13.75 5.27
C LYS A 60 -0.05 -13.38 5.25
N LYS A 61 -0.39 -12.11 5.42
CA LYS A 61 -1.78 -11.63 5.34
C LYS A 61 -2.35 -11.77 3.94
N VAL A 62 -1.61 -11.33 2.91
CA VAL A 62 -2.02 -11.47 1.50
C VAL A 62 -2.32 -12.93 1.14
N ARG A 63 -1.42 -13.85 1.50
CA ARG A 63 -1.60 -15.29 1.21
C ARG A 63 -2.82 -15.92 1.89
N ALA A 64 -3.26 -15.35 3.01
CA ALA A 64 -4.45 -15.81 3.73
C ALA A 64 -5.75 -15.15 3.23
N SER A 65 -5.65 -14.13 2.36
CA SER A 65 -6.80 -13.37 1.88
C SER A 65 -7.43 -14.00 0.64
N LYS A 66 -8.76 -13.93 0.54
CA LYS A 66 -9.50 -14.26 -0.68
C LYS A 66 -9.63 -13.06 -1.63
N LEU A 67 -9.51 -11.85 -1.10
CA LEU A 67 -9.58 -10.59 -1.84
C LEU A 67 -8.55 -9.62 -1.27
N VAL A 68 -7.81 -8.95 -2.15
CA VAL A 68 -6.85 -7.90 -1.80
C VAL A 68 -7.13 -6.66 -2.63
N VAL A 69 -7.29 -5.53 -1.96
CA VAL A 69 -7.26 -4.21 -2.57
C VAL A 69 -5.93 -3.56 -2.22
N PHE A 70 -5.15 -3.16 -3.22
CA PHE A 70 -3.86 -2.50 -3.02
C PHE A 70 -3.86 -1.09 -3.64
N ASN A 71 -3.51 -0.10 -2.84
CA ASN A 71 -3.40 1.30 -3.25
C ASN A 71 -2.25 1.97 -2.52
N GLY A 72 -1.26 2.44 -3.28
CA GLY A 72 -0.09 3.16 -2.77
C GLY A 72 1.13 2.25 -2.55
N PRO A 73 2.31 2.62 -3.08
CA PRO A 73 3.57 2.00 -2.72
C PRO A 73 3.85 2.05 -1.20
N LEU A 74 4.67 1.13 -0.71
CA LEU A 74 5.03 1.03 0.72
C LEU A 74 6.23 1.92 1.10
N GLY A 75 6.88 2.51 0.10
CA GLY A 75 8.09 3.30 0.23
C GLY A 75 8.38 4.10 -1.04
N VAL A 76 9.56 4.73 -1.09
CA VAL A 76 10.08 5.48 -2.23
C VAL A 76 10.59 4.50 -3.29
N TYR A 77 9.64 3.91 -4.01
CA TYR A 77 9.88 2.85 -4.99
C TYR A 77 10.76 3.31 -6.15
N GLU A 78 10.87 4.60 -6.42
CA GLU A 78 11.72 5.18 -7.45
C GLU A 78 13.22 4.97 -7.14
N GLN A 79 13.58 4.69 -5.88
CA GLN A 79 14.94 4.31 -5.51
C GLN A 79 15.06 2.79 -5.42
N LYS A 80 15.95 2.19 -6.22
CA LYS A 80 16.17 0.73 -6.25
C LYS A 80 16.47 0.10 -4.88
N SER A 81 17.11 0.83 -3.97
CA SER A 81 17.35 0.34 -2.59
C SER A 81 16.10 0.36 -1.71
N PHE A 82 15.02 1.04 -2.12
CA PHE A 82 13.79 1.28 -1.35
C PHE A 82 12.51 0.82 -2.08
N GLU A 83 12.65 0.16 -3.23
CA GLU A 83 11.53 -0.54 -3.90
C GLU A 83 11.21 -1.90 -3.27
N ILE A 84 12.05 -2.39 -2.35
CA ILE A 84 12.05 -3.79 -1.87
C ILE A 84 10.71 -4.18 -1.25
N GLY A 85 10.19 -3.38 -0.32
CA GLY A 85 8.91 -3.65 0.33
C GLY A 85 7.75 -3.70 -0.67
N THR A 86 7.64 -2.64 -1.48
CA THR A 86 6.63 -2.51 -2.54
C THR A 86 6.68 -3.68 -3.52
N LYS A 87 7.87 -3.99 -4.04
CA LYS A 87 8.10 -5.07 -5.01
C LYS A 87 7.68 -6.42 -4.45
N LYS A 88 8.20 -6.80 -3.29
CA LYS A 88 7.91 -8.11 -2.68
C LYS A 88 6.44 -8.30 -2.36
N LEU A 89 5.74 -7.23 -1.95
CA LEU A 89 4.32 -7.32 -1.66
C LEU A 89 3.50 -7.45 -2.95
N LEU A 90 3.80 -6.64 -3.97
CA LEU A 90 3.13 -6.70 -5.26
C LEU A 90 3.34 -8.05 -5.97
N GLU A 91 4.56 -8.59 -5.96
CA GLU A 91 4.85 -9.95 -6.43
C GLU A 91 4.01 -10.99 -5.66
N THR A 92 3.87 -10.83 -4.35
CA THR A 92 3.08 -11.76 -3.55
C THR A 92 1.58 -11.66 -3.87
N ILE A 93 1.07 -10.47 -4.19
CA ILE A 93 -0.31 -10.29 -4.62
C ILE A 93 -0.51 -10.92 -6.00
N ALA A 94 0.38 -10.65 -6.95
CA ALA A 94 0.35 -11.19 -8.31
C ALA A 94 0.31 -12.73 -8.34
N PHE A 95 1.16 -13.38 -7.53
CA PHE A 95 1.23 -14.84 -7.48
C PHE A 95 0.27 -15.48 -6.46
N SER A 96 -0.61 -14.70 -5.83
CA SER A 96 -1.63 -15.24 -4.92
C SER A 96 -2.88 -15.69 -5.68
N ARG A 97 -3.67 -16.57 -5.06
CA ARG A 97 -4.98 -16.99 -5.60
C ARG A 97 -6.13 -16.07 -5.20
N CYS A 98 -5.83 -14.88 -4.67
CA CYS A 98 -6.85 -13.94 -4.26
C CYS A 98 -7.40 -13.17 -5.47
N PHE A 99 -8.64 -12.67 -5.36
CA PHE A 99 -9.10 -11.61 -6.23
C PHE A 99 -8.28 -10.35 -5.92
N SER A 100 -7.47 -9.89 -6.87
CA SER A 100 -6.60 -8.72 -6.68
C SER A 100 -7.13 -7.49 -7.43
N LEU A 101 -7.43 -6.44 -6.68
CA LEU A 101 -7.77 -5.12 -7.19
C LEU A 101 -6.63 -4.16 -6.84
N VAL A 102 -5.84 -3.80 -7.83
CA VAL A 102 -4.69 -2.92 -7.67
C VAL A 102 -5.01 -1.59 -8.35
N GLY A 103 -4.73 -0.46 -7.71
CA GLY A 103 -5.03 0.82 -8.33
C GLY A 103 -4.38 2.03 -7.69
N GLY A 104 -4.41 3.16 -8.41
CA GLY A 104 -3.71 4.39 -8.05
C GLY A 104 -2.57 4.69 -9.02
N GLY A 105 -2.39 5.96 -9.40
CA GLY A 105 -1.38 6.35 -10.39
C GLY A 105 0.05 5.97 -9.99
N ASP A 106 0.40 6.10 -8.71
CA ASP A 106 1.73 5.69 -8.23
C ASP A 106 1.86 4.16 -8.13
N THR A 107 0.77 3.46 -7.83
CA THR A 107 0.73 2.00 -7.84
C THR A 107 0.99 1.46 -9.25
N GLU A 108 0.32 2.02 -10.25
CA GLU A 108 0.48 1.64 -11.66
C GLU A 108 1.92 1.86 -12.13
N ARG A 109 2.51 3.02 -11.83
CA ARG A 109 3.91 3.31 -12.13
C ARG A 109 4.86 2.32 -11.46
N ALA A 110 4.60 1.98 -10.20
CA ALA A 110 5.39 1.00 -9.48
C ALA A 110 5.36 -0.38 -10.16
N LEU A 111 4.21 -0.83 -10.67
CA LEU A 111 4.09 -2.11 -11.41
C LEU A 111 5.05 -2.16 -12.61
N PHE A 112 5.02 -1.12 -13.45
CA PHE A 112 5.88 -1.03 -14.63
C PHE A 112 7.37 -1.02 -14.25
N GLN A 113 7.75 -0.28 -13.21
CA GLN A 113 9.16 -0.17 -12.79
C GLN A 113 9.73 -1.51 -12.29
N ILE A 114 8.92 -2.28 -11.55
CA ILE A 114 9.36 -3.56 -10.96
C ILE A 114 9.20 -4.75 -11.92
N GLY A 115 8.64 -4.54 -13.11
CA GLY A 115 8.47 -5.55 -14.15
C GLY A 115 7.24 -6.46 -13.98
N LEU A 116 6.22 -6.00 -13.26
CA LEU A 116 4.93 -6.70 -13.17
C LEU A 116 3.96 -6.15 -14.21
N LEU A 117 3.14 -7.01 -14.78
CA LEU A 117 2.22 -6.68 -15.86
C LEU A 117 0.77 -6.65 -15.35
N PRO A 118 -0.11 -5.86 -15.97
CA PRO A 118 -1.52 -5.81 -15.55
C PRO A 118 -2.22 -7.17 -15.54
N GLN A 119 -1.87 -8.09 -16.45
CA GLN A 119 -2.42 -9.44 -16.49
C GLN A 119 -2.03 -10.34 -15.30
N ASP A 120 -1.03 -9.94 -14.51
CA ASP A 120 -0.64 -10.66 -13.29
C ASP A 120 -1.64 -10.42 -12.15
N PHE A 121 -2.61 -9.52 -12.34
CA PHE A 121 -3.64 -9.16 -11.37
C PHE A 121 -5.05 -9.38 -11.94
N THR A 122 -6.04 -9.53 -11.06
CA THR A 122 -7.42 -9.68 -11.51
C THR A 122 -7.97 -8.39 -12.10
N HIS A 123 -7.64 -7.24 -11.51
CA HIS A 123 -7.99 -5.94 -12.05
C HIS A 123 -6.98 -4.87 -11.66
N VAL A 124 -6.51 -4.11 -12.66
CA VAL A 124 -5.70 -2.91 -12.46
C VAL A 124 -6.52 -1.68 -12.82
N SER A 125 -6.79 -0.83 -11.83
CA SER A 125 -7.58 0.39 -11.97
C SER A 125 -6.69 1.63 -12.14
N ILE A 126 -6.87 2.33 -13.26
CA ILE A 126 -6.30 3.66 -13.51
C ILE A 126 -7.01 4.76 -12.68
N ALA A 127 -8.17 4.44 -12.11
CA ALA A 127 -9.03 5.40 -11.43
C ALA A 127 -8.62 5.58 -9.96
N GLY A 128 -7.44 6.14 -9.69
CA GLY A 128 -6.86 6.19 -8.34
C GLY A 128 -7.78 6.76 -7.25
N LYS A 129 -8.12 8.05 -7.34
CA LYS A 129 -8.98 8.70 -6.32
C LYS A 129 -10.43 8.22 -6.42
N ALA A 130 -10.98 8.09 -7.63
CA ALA A 130 -12.36 7.68 -7.83
C ALA A 130 -12.63 6.28 -7.28
N LEU A 131 -11.68 5.34 -7.43
CA LEU A 131 -11.79 4.00 -6.85
C LEU A 131 -11.86 4.06 -5.32
N LEU A 132 -10.97 4.83 -4.67
CA LEU A 132 -10.98 4.97 -3.22
C LEU A 132 -12.27 5.63 -2.71
N GLU A 133 -12.79 6.62 -3.44
CA GLU A 133 -14.06 7.26 -3.10
C GLU A 133 -15.25 6.30 -3.24
N TYR A 134 -15.27 5.49 -4.30
CA TYR A 134 -16.26 4.46 -4.49
C TYR A 134 -16.21 3.39 -3.39
N LEU A 135 -15.01 2.90 -3.05
CA LEU A 135 -14.82 1.93 -1.97
C LEU A 135 -15.13 2.50 -0.57
N ALA A 136 -15.00 3.82 -0.40
CA ALA A 136 -15.45 4.52 0.81
C ALA A 136 -16.98 4.70 0.87
N GLY A 137 -17.72 4.19 -0.12
CA GLY A 137 -19.18 4.26 -0.20
C GLY A 137 -19.71 5.61 -0.67
N LYS A 138 -18.87 6.47 -1.26
CA LYS A 138 -19.35 7.75 -1.81
C LYS A 138 -20.07 7.50 -3.13
N LYS A 139 -21.18 8.23 -3.35
CA LYS A 139 -21.83 8.27 -4.66
C LYS A 139 -20.94 9.05 -5.63
N LEU A 140 -20.48 8.40 -6.71
CA LEU A 140 -19.70 9.08 -7.73
C LEU A 140 -20.64 9.88 -8.65
N PRO A 141 -20.41 11.19 -8.89
CA PRO A 141 -21.31 12.01 -9.70
C PRO A 141 -21.56 11.45 -11.10
N GLY A 142 -20.52 10.91 -11.76
CA GLY A 142 -20.65 10.29 -13.07
C GLY A 142 -21.53 9.04 -13.08
N LEU A 143 -21.42 8.18 -12.06
CA LEU A 143 -22.28 6.99 -11.94
C LEU A 143 -23.73 7.40 -11.63
N ALA A 144 -23.92 8.40 -10.76
CA ALA A 144 -25.24 8.93 -10.43
C ALA A 144 -25.97 9.49 -11.67
N ALA A 145 -25.23 10.18 -12.56
CA ALA A 145 -25.80 10.71 -13.79
C ALA A 145 -26.25 9.59 -14.74
N LEU A 146 -25.51 8.48 -14.82
CA LEU A 146 -25.87 7.32 -15.64
C LEU A 146 -27.06 6.55 -15.08
N GLU A 147 -27.18 6.41 -13.75
CA GLU A 147 -28.34 5.77 -13.11
C GLU A 147 -29.66 6.49 -13.39
N ASN A 148 -29.62 7.83 -13.50
CA ASN A 148 -30.80 8.66 -13.75
C ASN A 148 -31.07 8.92 -15.24
N GLY A 149 -30.16 8.48 -16.12
CA GLY A 149 -30.21 8.70 -17.56
C GLY A 149 -30.85 7.54 -18.35
N VAL A 150 -31.45 6.57 -17.66
CA VAL A 150 -32.20 5.44 -18.21
C VAL A 150 -33.66 5.54 -17.80
#